data_AF-A0A2D7HSP7-F1
#
_entry.id   AF-A0A2D7HSP7-F1
#
_cell.length_a   1.000
_cell.length_b   1.000
_cell.length_c   1.000
_cell.angle_alpha   90.00
_cell.angle_beta   90.00
_cell.angle_gamma   90.00
#
_symmetry.space_group_name_H-M   'P 1'
#
loop_
_entity.id
_entity.type
_entity.pdbx_description
1 polymer ?
#
loop_
_entity_poly.entity_id
_entity_poly.type
_entity_poly.pdbx_seq_one_letter_code
_entity_poly.pdbx_strand_id
1 'polypeptide(L)'
;MIVLGVIMNRMKFLCYFICFSLITFFVKDLLAAPPKEPPKKWPCDQVYNPKLNLSSIWQGPSIEEPIKNWWKHDDVIEYVNRLAEPTLDEEEGIVLIEEYAKKYTYLGILKKPVQKEKLVFLFAGLYQKARDKRNRQYEGILKFVERQESLRSAIGQSSKLLRKYRKEKLDQKDKRILSANSQLEWNTRVFDQRTRLTEYVCEEPVFNTQRLGYQARKIMSYLQ
;
A
#
# COMPACT_ATOMS: atom_id res chain seq x y z
N MET A 1 50.20 -46.17 36.96
CA MET A 1 49.99 -45.10 35.97
C MET A 1 48.87 -45.41 34.95
N ILE A 2 47.79 -46.15 35.28
CA ILE A 2 46.69 -46.39 34.31
C ILE A 2 45.26 -46.32 34.94
N VAL A 3 45.07 -46.44 36.26
CA VAL A 3 43.71 -46.63 36.82
C VAL A 3 43.02 -45.34 37.33
N LEU A 4 43.76 -44.26 37.62
CA LEU A 4 43.17 -42.98 38.07
C LEU A 4 42.67 -42.07 36.93
N GLY A 5 43.02 -42.36 35.67
CA GLY A 5 42.65 -41.54 34.51
C GLY A 5 41.25 -41.80 33.96
N VAL A 6 40.60 -42.92 34.34
CA VAL A 6 39.32 -43.34 33.72
C VAL A 6 38.10 -42.73 34.41
N ILE A 7 38.18 -42.40 35.70
CA ILE A 7 37.06 -41.83 36.47
C ILE A 7 36.88 -40.34 36.14
N MET A 8 37.97 -39.60 35.91
CA MET A 8 37.93 -38.16 35.63
C MET A 8 37.41 -37.82 34.23
N ASN A 9 37.29 -38.81 33.34
CA ASN A 9 36.80 -38.64 31.97
C ASN A 9 35.31 -38.97 31.81
N ARG A 10 34.69 -39.70 32.75
CA ARG A 10 33.24 -39.97 32.73
C ARG A 10 32.40 -38.80 33.27
N MET A 11 32.95 -37.99 34.18
CA MET A 11 32.26 -36.82 34.75
C MET A 11 32.21 -35.62 33.79
N LYS A 12 33.19 -35.47 32.91
CA LYS A 12 33.22 -34.42 31.87
C LYS A 12 32.25 -34.72 30.72
N PHE A 13 32.07 -35.99 30.37
CA PHE A 13 31.15 -36.40 29.31
C PHE A 13 29.67 -36.24 29.70
N LEU A 14 29.34 -36.40 31.00
CA LEU A 14 27.98 -36.23 31.50
C LEU A 14 27.57 -34.73 31.59
N CYS A 15 28.52 -33.83 31.86
CA CYS A 15 28.25 -32.38 31.86
C CYS A 15 28.11 -31.79 30.44
N TYR A 16 28.81 -32.34 29.45
CA TYR A 16 28.71 -31.84 28.07
C TYR A 16 27.37 -32.18 27.42
N PHE A 17 26.77 -33.33 27.77
CA PHE A 17 25.46 -33.72 27.24
C PHE A 17 24.28 -32.96 27.87
N ILE A 18 24.44 -32.39 29.07
CA ILE A 18 23.39 -31.61 29.75
C ILE A 18 23.37 -30.15 29.28
N CYS A 19 24.49 -29.62 28.77
CA CYS A 19 24.56 -28.24 28.27
C CYS A 19 24.06 -28.07 26.82
N PHE A 20 23.84 -29.16 26.08
CA PHE A 20 23.36 -29.12 24.69
C PHE A 20 21.83 -29.16 24.55
N SER A 21 21.09 -29.16 25.66
CA SER A 21 19.64 -29.45 25.67
C SER A 21 18.71 -28.22 25.76
N LEU A 22 19.21 -26.98 25.84
CA LEU A 22 18.35 -25.80 26.09
C LEU A 22 18.69 -24.59 25.22
N ILE A 23 18.83 -24.79 23.91
CA ILE A 23 18.55 -23.73 22.93
C ILE A 23 17.26 -24.10 22.22
N THR A 24 16.16 -24.05 22.97
CA THR A 24 14.84 -23.91 22.36
C THR A 24 14.81 -22.51 21.76
N PHE A 25 15.12 -22.42 20.46
CA PHE A 25 14.74 -21.26 19.67
C PHE A 25 13.24 -21.08 19.88
N PHE A 26 12.87 -20.07 20.65
CA PHE A 26 11.53 -19.50 20.63
C PHE A 26 11.35 -18.89 19.24
N VAL A 27 11.05 -19.75 18.27
CA VAL A 27 10.45 -19.32 17.01
C VAL A 27 9.10 -18.78 17.43
N LYS A 28 9.04 -17.48 17.69
CA LYS A 28 7.77 -16.78 17.67
C LYS A 28 7.30 -16.94 16.23
N ASP A 29 6.38 -17.87 16.01
CA ASP A 29 5.57 -17.88 14.81
C ASP A 29 4.94 -16.50 14.74
N LEU A 30 5.55 -15.64 13.91
CA LEU A 30 4.97 -14.38 13.52
C LEU A 30 3.84 -14.76 12.56
N LEU A 31 2.74 -15.25 13.12
CA LEU A 31 1.53 -15.55 12.38
C LEU A 31 1.13 -14.25 11.69
N ALA A 32 1.40 -14.18 10.39
CA ALA A 32 0.91 -13.11 9.54
C ALA A 32 -0.60 -13.06 9.74
N ALA A 33 -1.11 -11.90 10.13
CA ALA A 33 -2.54 -11.72 10.31
C ALA A 33 -3.26 -12.21 9.04
N PRO A 34 -4.34 -13.01 9.16
CA PRO A 34 -5.03 -13.52 8.00
C PRO A 34 -5.45 -12.36 7.09
N PRO A 35 -5.30 -12.51 5.76
CA PRO A 35 -5.68 -11.46 4.83
C PRO A 35 -7.13 -11.07 5.09
N LYS A 36 -7.38 -9.76 5.15
CA LYS A 36 -8.74 -9.25 5.37
C LYS A 36 -9.60 -9.74 4.20
N GLU A 37 -10.69 -10.44 4.48
CA GLU A 37 -11.56 -10.92 3.42
C GLU A 37 -11.97 -9.75 2.50
N PRO A 38 -11.94 -9.96 1.17
CA PRO A 38 -12.36 -8.92 0.26
C PRO A 38 -13.82 -8.57 0.53
N PRO A 39 -14.19 -7.27 0.45
CA PRO A 39 -15.59 -6.92 0.42
C PRO A 39 -16.24 -7.63 -0.77
N LYS A 40 -17.52 -8.01 -0.64
CA LYS A 40 -18.29 -8.73 -1.68
C LYS A 40 -18.25 -8.09 -3.08
N LYS A 41 -17.83 -6.83 -3.19
CA LYS A 41 -17.89 -6.00 -4.40
C LYS A 41 -16.52 -5.38 -4.76
N TRP A 42 -15.43 -6.12 -4.59
CA TRP A 42 -14.11 -5.69 -5.06
C TRP A 42 -14.02 -5.78 -6.60
N PRO A 43 -13.70 -4.70 -7.33
CA PRO A 43 -13.79 -4.68 -8.80
C PRO A 43 -12.46 -4.96 -9.51
N CYS A 44 -11.35 -5.01 -8.78
CA CYS A 44 -10.01 -5.11 -9.37
C CYS A 44 -9.57 -6.55 -9.48
N ASP A 45 -8.83 -6.88 -10.54
CA ASP A 45 -8.19 -8.19 -10.70
C ASP A 45 -7.14 -8.46 -9.61
N GLN A 46 -6.54 -7.39 -9.10
CA GLN A 46 -5.58 -7.44 -7.99
C GLN A 46 -6.26 -7.89 -6.70
N VAL A 47 -5.56 -8.72 -5.91
CA VAL A 47 -6.06 -9.16 -4.59
C VAL A 47 -6.33 -7.95 -3.70
N TYR A 48 -7.45 -7.99 -2.98
CA TYR A 48 -7.79 -6.97 -2.00
C TYR A 48 -6.74 -6.94 -0.87
N ASN A 49 -5.87 -5.92 -0.91
CA ASN A 49 -4.84 -5.74 0.10
C ASN A 49 -4.73 -4.25 0.52
N PRO A 50 -5.65 -3.77 1.37
CA PRO A 50 -5.70 -2.35 1.73
C PRO A 50 -4.50 -1.91 2.58
N LYS A 51 -3.90 -2.84 3.35
CA LYS A 51 -2.75 -2.54 4.20
C LYS A 51 -1.47 -2.58 3.38
N LEU A 52 -0.75 -1.46 3.36
CA LEU A 52 0.59 -1.43 2.77
C LEU A 52 1.55 -2.24 3.66
N ASN A 53 2.22 -3.24 3.09
CA ASN A 53 3.16 -4.06 3.83
C ASN A 53 4.56 -3.42 3.84
N LEU A 54 5.00 -3.00 5.03
CA LEU A 54 6.32 -2.38 5.21
C LEU A 54 7.46 -3.34 4.88
N SER A 55 7.40 -4.60 5.31
CA SER A 55 8.53 -5.54 5.19
C SER A 55 8.85 -5.90 3.73
N SER A 56 7.85 -5.87 2.85
CA SER A 56 8.04 -6.05 1.40
C SER A 56 8.70 -4.85 0.72
N ILE A 57 8.73 -3.68 1.36
CA ILE A 57 9.18 -2.42 0.76
C ILE A 57 10.51 -1.95 1.37
N TRP A 58 10.71 -2.18 2.66
CA TRP A 58 11.82 -1.64 3.43
C TRP A 58 12.57 -2.73 4.20
N GLN A 59 13.89 -2.78 3.98
CA GLN A 59 14.82 -3.68 4.67
C GLN A 59 15.83 -2.91 5.53
N GLY A 60 15.57 -1.64 5.82
CA GLY A 60 16.50 -0.75 6.53
C GLY A 60 16.22 -0.69 8.03
N PRO A 61 16.79 0.31 8.73
CA PRO A 61 16.50 0.54 10.15
C PRO A 61 15.00 0.67 10.43
N SER A 62 14.59 0.36 11.65
CA SER A 62 13.19 0.51 12.08
C SER A 62 12.70 1.95 11.89
N ILE A 63 11.45 2.08 11.42
CA ILE A 63 10.78 3.37 11.24
C ILE A 63 9.76 3.67 12.35
N GLU A 64 9.67 2.86 13.40
CA GLU A 64 8.65 3.02 14.45
C GLU A 64 8.71 4.36 15.18
N GLU A 65 9.92 4.86 15.47
CA GLU A 65 10.12 6.21 16.02
C GLU A 65 10.13 7.29 14.94
N PRO A 66 10.84 7.11 13.80
CA PRO A 66 10.81 8.06 12.70
C PRO A 66 9.40 8.41 12.19
N ILE A 67 8.49 7.44 12.08
CA ILE A 67 7.12 7.67 11.59
C ILE A 67 6.31 8.59 12.52
N LYS A 68 6.62 8.62 13.81
CA LYS A 68 5.95 9.49 14.79
C LYS A 68 6.47 10.92 14.79
N ASN A 69 7.67 11.14 14.25
CA ASN A 69 8.42 12.38 14.47
C ASN A 69 8.93 13.06 13.19
N TRP A 70 8.85 12.44 12.00
CA TRP A 70 9.37 13.02 10.76
C TRP A 70 8.81 14.41 10.43
N TRP A 71 7.55 14.67 10.79
CA TRP A 71 6.87 15.95 10.59
C TRP A 71 7.40 17.09 11.48
N LYS A 72 8.33 16.80 12.39
CA LYS A 72 9.05 17.81 13.20
C LYS A 72 10.29 18.35 12.49
N HIS A 73 10.58 17.86 11.29
CA HIS A 73 11.75 18.22 10.50
C HIS A 73 11.29 18.88 9.20
N ASP A 74 11.37 20.20 9.12
CA ASP A 74 10.87 20.99 7.96
C ASP A 74 11.52 20.55 6.64
N ASP A 75 12.81 20.26 6.68
CA ASP A 75 13.57 19.72 5.55
C ASP A 75 13.05 18.36 5.08
N VAL A 76 12.69 17.45 6.01
CA VAL A 76 12.06 16.17 5.68
C VAL A 76 10.69 16.42 5.06
N ILE A 77 9.87 17.31 5.64
CA ILE A 77 8.53 17.63 5.14
C ILE A 77 8.57 18.09 3.69
N GLU A 78 9.48 19.02 3.38
CA GLU A 78 9.65 19.55 2.03
C GLU A 78 9.90 18.43 1.01
N TYR A 79 10.88 17.56 1.28
CA TYR A 79 11.22 16.49 0.33
C TYR A 79 10.18 15.38 0.29
N VAL A 80 9.56 15.02 1.42
CA VAL A 80 8.41 14.10 1.44
C VAL A 80 7.27 14.63 0.58
N ASN A 81 7.00 15.94 0.60
CA ASN A 81 5.97 16.55 -0.23
C ASN A 81 6.33 16.50 -1.72
N ARG A 82 7.55 16.91 -2.07
CA ARG A 82 8.04 16.88 -3.47
C ARG A 82 8.03 15.46 -4.04
N LEU A 83 8.56 14.49 -3.30
CA LEU A 83 8.66 13.08 -3.72
C LEU A 83 7.30 12.35 -3.77
N ALA A 84 6.29 12.85 -3.06
CA ALA A 84 4.94 12.29 -3.06
C ALA A 84 4.04 12.89 -4.14
N GLU A 85 4.53 13.83 -4.96
CA GLU A 85 3.77 14.43 -6.05
C GLU A 85 3.41 13.35 -7.10
N PRO A 86 2.13 13.17 -7.45
CA PRO A 86 1.71 12.09 -8.37
C PRO A 86 2.31 12.16 -9.77
N THR A 87 2.65 13.36 -10.24
CA THR A 87 3.20 13.59 -11.60
C THR A 87 4.71 13.50 -11.69
N LEU A 88 5.41 13.42 -10.56
CA LEU A 88 6.87 13.30 -10.52
C LEU A 88 7.28 11.94 -11.11
N ASP A 89 8.17 11.92 -12.10
CA ASP A 89 8.67 10.67 -12.66
C ASP A 89 9.73 10.01 -11.76
N GLU A 90 10.21 8.82 -12.16
CA GLU A 90 11.15 8.05 -11.35
C GLU A 90 12.55 8.69 -11.37
N GLU A 91 13.00 9.16 -12.54
CA GLU A 91 14.30 9.77 -12.75
C GLU A 91 14.46 11.05 -11.90
N GLU A 92 13.49 11.95 -11.95
CA GLU A 92 13.44 13.17 -11.13
C GLU A 92 13.38 12.82 -9.64
N GLY A 93 12.57 11.82 -9.26
CA GLY A 93 12.48 11.36 -7.88
C GLY A 93 13.80 10.80 -7.35
N ILE A 94 14.55 10.08 -8.18
CA ILE A 94 15.90 9.61 -7.85
C ILE A 94 16.82 10.80 -7.59
N VAL A 95 16.84 11.80 -8.47
CA VAL A 95 17.67 13.01 -8.34
C VAL A 95 17.36 13.75 -7.04
N LEU A 96 16.07 13.91 -6.69
CA LEU A 96 15.64 14.55 -5.45
C LEU A 96 16.16 13.82 -4.19
N ILE A 97 16.14 12.49 -4.20
CA ILE A 97 16.70 11.69 -3.09
C ILE A 97 18.22 11.88 -3.00
N GLU A 98 18.92 11.95 -4.14
CA GLU A 98 20.37 12.22 -4.13
C GLU A 98 20.71 13.60 -3.59
N GLU A 99 19.98 14.62 -4.03
CA GLU A 99 20.11 16.00 -3.57
C GLU A 99 19.94 16.07 -2.05
N TYR A 100 18.87 15.45 -1.54
CA TYR A 100 18.61 15.36 -0.11
C TYR A 100 19.73 14.64 0.64
N ALA A 101 20.20 13.51 0.13
CA ALA A 101 21.29 12.76 0.75
C ALA A 101 22.59 13.58 0.77
N LYS A 102 22.93 14.28 -0.32
CA LYS A 102 24.12 15.12 -0.45
C LYS A 102 24.06 16.32 0.50
N LYS A 103 22.89 16.89 0.79
CA LYS A 103 22.73 18.01 1.76
C LYS A 103 23.33 17.72 3.13
N TYR A 104 23.30 16.45 3.59
CA TYR A 104 23.87 16.04 4.88
C TYR A 104 25.26 15.42 4.79
N THR A 105 25.94 15.56 3.65
CA THR A 105 27.31 15.08 3.42
C THR A 105 28.22 16.18 2.85
N TYR A 106 27.65 17.10 2.06
CA TYR A 106 28.38 18.16 1.38
C TYR A 106 29.00 19.11 2.41
N LEU A 107 30.28 19.43 2.22
CA LEU A 107 31.22 20.14 3.11
C LEU A 107 31.90 19.33 4.23
N GLY A 108 31.58 18.05 4.45
CA GLY A 108 32.28 17.24 5.48
C GLY A 108 32.03 17.67 6.93
N ILE A 109 31.09 18.60 7.15
CA ILE A 109 30.73 19.14 8.47
C ILE A 109 29.71 18.25 9.19
N LEU A 110 28.86 17.52 8.44
CA LEU A 110 27.86 16.62 8.99
C LEU A 110 28.33 15.16 8.91
N LYS A 111 28.30 14.48 10.06
CA LYS A 111 28.74 13.09 10.18
C LYS A 111 27.73 12.16 9.50
N LYS A 112 28.20 11.09 8.87
CA LYS A 112 27.40 9.99 8.29
C LYS A 112 26.18 9.54 9.12
N PRO A 113 26.21 9.49 10.47
CA PRO A 113 25.04 9.19 11.28
C PRO A 113 23.86 10.14 11.05
N VAL A 114 24.10 11.45 10.90
CA VAL A 114 23.04 12.45 10.67
C VAL A 114 22.38 12.24 9.31
N GLN A 115 23.17 11.93 8.28
CA GLN A 115 22.65 11.58 6.96
C GLN A 115 21.74 10.34 7.05
N LYS A 116 22.21 9.27 7.69
CA LYS A 116 21.44 8.03 7.82
C LYS A 116 20.13 8.26 8.58
N GLU A 117 20.17 9.00 9.68
CA GLU A 117 18.99 9.39 10.45
C GLU A 117 17.97 10.16 9.59
N LYS A 118 18.41 11.22 8.90
CA LYS A 118 17.54 12.05 8.04
C LYS A 118 16.91 11.28 6.89
N LEU A 119 17.62 10.30 6.32
CA LEU A 119 17.12 9.42 5.28
C LEU A 119 16.08 8.41 5.79
N VAL A 120 16.24 7.92 7.02
CA VAL A 120 15.23 7.07 7.67
C VAL A 120 13.96 7.89 7.95
N PHE A 121 14.09 9.14 8.40
CA PHE A 121 12.94 10.06 8.53
C PHE A 121 12.25 10.35 7.20
N LEU A 122 13.02 10.56 6.13
CA LEU A 122 12.48 10.73 4.78
C LEU A 122 11.63 9.52 4.36
N PHE A 123 12.19 8.31 4.48
CA PHE A 123 11.47 7.10 4.13
C PHE A 123 10.21 6.90 5.01
N ALA A 124 10.30 7.20 6.30
CA ALA A 124 9.15 7.10 7.21
C ALA A 124 7.99 8.02 6.78
N GLY A 125 8.28 9.25 6.36
CA GLY A 125 7.29 10.17 5.82
C GLY A 125 6.69 9.72 4.49
N LEU A 126 7.52 9.22 3.57
CA LEU A 126 7.06 8.64 2.30
C LEU A 126 6.15 7.42 2.51
N TYR A 127 6.55 6.52 3.40
CA TYR A 127 5.76 5.35 3.77
C TYR A 127 4.41 5.75 4.37
N GLN A 128 4.40 6.72 5.30
CA GLN A 128 3.15 7.23 5.86
C GLN A 128 2.24 7.81 4.77
N LYS A 129 2.76 8.68 3.90
CA LYS A 129 1.96 9.27 2.80
C LYS A 129 1.41 8.21 1.86
N ALA A 130 2.23 7.24 1.45
CA ALA A 130 1.82 6.17 0.56
C ALA A 130 0.77 5.26 1.20
N ARG A 131 0.93 4.91 2.48
CA ARG A 131 -0.05 4.14 3.26
C ARG A 131 -1.38 4.87 3.36
N ASP A 132 -1.35 6.15 3.71
CA ASP A 132 -2.56 6.94 3.89
C ASP A 132 -3.27 7.18 2.55
N LYS A 133 -2.52 7.37 1.46
CA LYS A 133 -3.06 7.43 0.09
C LYS A 133 -3.70 6.10 -0.30
N ARG A 134 -3.03 4.96 -0.08
CA ARG A 134 -3.57 3.62 -0.35
C ARG A 134 -4.90 3.39 0.35
N ASN A 135 -5.00 3.75 1.63
CA ASN A 135 -6.26 3.62 2.38
C ASN A 135 -7.39 4.42 1.70
N ARG A 136 -7.14 5.69 1.33
CA ARG A 136 -8.14 6.53 0.64
C ARG A 136 -8.51 5.99 -0.74
N GLN A 137 -7.54 5.50 -1.51
CA GLN A 137 -7.79 4.91 -2.82
C GLN A 137 -8.68 3.67 -2.70
N TYR A 138 -8.38 2.77 -1.76
CA TYR A 138 -9.20 1.58 -1.51
C TYR A 138 -10.63 1.95 -1.10
N GLU A 139 -10.83 2.92 -0.22
CA GLU A 139 -12.16 3.45 0.10
C GLU A 139 -12.86 4.05 -1.12
N GLY A 140 -12.11 4.78 -1.95
CA GLY A 140 -12.58 5.36 -3.21
C GLY A 140 -13.05 4.30 -4.20
N ILE A 141 -12.30 3.21 -4.35
CA ILE A 141 -12.64 2.05 -5.19
C ILE A 141 -13.97 1.44 -4.72
N LEU A 142 -14.15 1.23 -3.42
CA LEU A 142 -15.41 0.67 -2.90
C LEU A 142 -16.61 1.58 -3.17
N LYS A 143 -16.46 2.89 -2.91
CA LYS A 143 -17.48 3.89 -3.24
C LYS A 143 -17.75 3.97 -4.73
N PHE A 144 -16.73 3.78 -5.56
CA PHE A 144 -16.85 3.78 -7.01
C PHE A 144 -17.75 2.64 -7.48
N VAL A 145 -17.57 1.42 -6.96
CA VAL A 145 -18.39 0.25 -7.30
C VAL A 145 -19.81 0.38 -6.76
N GLU A 146 -19.97 0.89 -5.54
CA GLU A 146 -21.29 1.16 -4.99
C GLU A 146 -22.13 2.08 -5.90
N ARG A 147 -21.50 3.11 -6.47
CA ARG A 147 -22.14 3.99 -7.46
C ARG A 147 -22.44 3.28 -8.78
N GLN A 148 -21.59 2.37 -9.26
CA GLN A 148 -21.90 1.55 -10.44
C GLN A 148 -23.16 0.72 -10.22
N GLU A 149 -23.32 0.15 -9.02
CA GLU A 149 -24.49 -0.66 -8.69
C GLU A 149 -25.77 0.18 -8.62
N SER A 150 -25.69 1.40 -8.10
CA SER A 150 -26.80 2.35 -8.14
C SER A 150 -27.22 2.68 -9.57
N LEU A 151 -26.26 2.95 -10.47
CA LEU A 151 -26.52 3.19 -11.89
C LEU A 151 -27.13 1.97 -12.58
N ARG A 152 -26.60 0.77 -12.32
CA ARG A 152 -27.13 -0.49 -12.84
C ARG A 152 -28.58 -0.73 -12.40
N SER A 153 -28.88 -0.44 -11.13
CA SER A 153 -30.24 -0.50 -10.61
C SER A 153 -31.17 0.49 -11.32
N ALA A 154 -30.73 1.74 -11.52
CA ALA A 154 -31.49 2.76 -12.24
C ALA A 154 -31.78 2.36 -13.70
N ILE A 155 -30.78 1.84 -14.41
CA ILE A 155 -30.94 1.28 -15.78
C ILE A 155 -32.02 0.17 -15.77
N GLY A 156 -31.93 -0.77 -14.82
CA GLY A 156 -32.91 -1.85 -14.68
C GLY A 156 -34.33 -1.35 -14.40
N GLN A 157 -34.47 -0.31 -13.58
CA GLN A 157 -35.76 0.31 -13.26
C GLN A 157 -36.35 1.02 -14.49
N SER A 158 -35.57 1.83 -15.20
CA SER A 158 -36.03 2.51 -16.43
C SER A 158 -36.45 1.50 -17.50
N SER A 159 -35.67 0.43 -17.70
CA SER A 159 -36.01 -0.68 -18.61
C SER A 159 -37.32 -1.38 -18.20
N LYS A 160 -37.53 -1.63 -16.90
CA LYS A 160 -38.78 -2.22 -16.37
C LYS A 160 -39.99 -1.29 -16.60
N LEU A 161 -39.84 0.02 -16.41
CA LEU A 161 -40.89 1.00 -16.66
C LEU A 161 -41.28 1.03 -18.14
N LEU A 162 -40.31 1.09 -19.05
CA LEU A 162 -40.57 1.06 -20.49
C LEU A 162 -41.31 -0.20 -20.92
N ARG A 163 -40.94 -1.37 -20.37
CA ARG A 163 -41.67 -2.63 -20.59
C ARG A 163 -43.11 -2.57 -20.07
N LYS A 164 -43.34 -1.95 -18.91
CA LYS A 164 -44.68 -1.75 -18.34
C LYS A 164 -45.53 -0.85 -19.25
N TYR A 165 -45.01 0.32 -19.64
CA TYR A 165 -45.70 1.28 -20.50
C TYR A 165 -46.04 0.71 -21.88
N ARG A 166 -45.16 -0.15 -22.44
CA ARG A 166 -45.45 -0.89 -23.67
C ARG A 166 -46.63 -1.84 -23.53
N LYS A 167 -46.75 -2.55 -22.39
CA LYS A 167 -47.91 -3.42 -22.11
C LYS A 167 -49.21 -2.62 -21.93
N GLU A 168 -49.11 -1.43 -21.35
CA GLU A 168 -50.21 -0.48 -21.20
C GLU A 168 -50.60 0.23 -22.50
N LYS A 169 -49.86 -0.02 -23.60
CA LYS A 169 -50.08 0.60 -24.92
C LYS A 169 -50.07 2.14 -24.89
N LEU A 170 -49.24 2.72 -24.03
CA LEU A 170 -49.05 4.17 -24.01
C LEU A 170 -48.44 4.66 -25.33
N ASP A 171 -48.84 5.85 -25.78
CA ASP A 171 -48.29 6.50 -26.96
C ASP A 171 -46.80 6.80 -26.77
N GLN A 172 -45.99 6.69 -27.82
CA GLN A 172 -44.53 6.91 -27.74
C GLN A 172 -44.17 8.36 -27.34
N LYS A 173 -45.06 9.32 -27.59
CA LYS A 173 -44.91 10.72 -27.19
C LYS A 173 -45.42 10.99 -25.77
N ASP A 174 -45.95 9.99 -25.07
CA ASP A 174 -46.31 10.10 -23.66
C ASP A 174 -45.07 10.51 -22.84
N LYS A 175 -45.24 11.55 -22.01
CA LYS A 175 -44.15 12.12 -21.20
C LYS A 175 -43.46 11.07 -20.32
N ARG A 176 -44.17 10.04 -19.87
CA ARG A 176 -43.62 8.94 -19.06
C ARG A 176 -42.66 8.06 -19.86
N ILE A 177 -42.99 7.77 -21.11
CA ILE A 177 -42.11 7.03 -22.02
C ILE A 177 -40.86 7.85 -22.33
N LEU A 178 -41.03 9.14 -22.69
CA LEU A 178 -39.91 10.03 -22.99
C LEU A 178 -38.95 10.16 -21.79
N SER A 179 -39.48 10.35 -20.58
CA SER A 179 -38.67 10.43 -19.36
C SER A 179 -37.93 9.12 -19.07
N ALA A 180 -38.59 7.96 -19.22
CA ALA A 180 -37.96 6.68 -18.94
C ALA A 180 -36.88 6.32 -19.98
N ASN A 181 -37.09 6.67 -21.25
CA ASN A 181 -36.06 6.54 -22.31
C ASN A 181 -34.85 7.43 -22.01
N SER A 182 -35.07 8.71 -21.70
CA SER A 182 -33.99 9.64 -21.38
C SER A 182 -33.16 9.18 -20.19
N GLN A 183 -33.80 8.70 -19.12
CA GLN A 183 -33.10 8.12 -17.96
C GLN A 183 -32.30 6.87 -18.34
N LEU A 184 -32.88 5.97 -19.14
CA LEU A 184 -32.20 4.75 -19.57
C LEU A 184 -30.95 5.09 -20.38
N GLU A 185 -31.07 5.95 -21.38
CA GLU A 185 -29.96 6.38 -22.24
C GLU A 185 -28.86 7.09 -21.44
N TRP A 186 -29.25 8.03 -20.57
CA TRP A 186 -28.31 8.76 -19.73
C TRP A 186 -27.55 7.84 -18.80
N ASN A 187 -28.26 7.01 -18.03
CA ASN A 187 -27.64 6.12 -17.05
C ASN A 187 -26.76 5.07 -17.73
N THR A 188 -27.18 4.53 -18.88
CA THR A 188 -26.38 3.55 -19.65
C THR A 188 -25.07 4.16 -20.10
N ARG A 189 -25.11 5.35 -20.72
CA ARG A 189 -23.89 6.06 -21.14
C ARG A 189 -22.96 6.34 -19.97
N VAL A 190 -23.48 6.82 -18.84
CA VAL A 190 -22.65 7.08 -17.64
C VAL A 190 -22.05 5.79 -17.09
N PHE A 191 -22.83 4.71 -17.03
CA PHE A 191 -22.35 3.39 -16.60
C PHE A 191 -21.22 2.87 -17.50
N ASP A 192 -21.39 2.95 -18.82
CA ASP A 192 -20.38 2.49 -19.79
C ASP A 192 -19.09 3.32 -19.69
N GLN A 193 -19.20 4.65 -19.61
CA GLN A 193 -18.06 5.54 -19.45
C GLN A 193 -17.28 5.22 -18.18
N ARG A 194 -17.99 5.04 -17.06
CA ARG A 194 -17.32 4.73 -15.80
C ARG A 194 -16.77 3.30 -15.78
N THR A 195 -17.42 2.33 -16.41
CA THR A 195 -16.89 0.97 -16.49
C THR A 195 -15.49 0.94 -17.10
N ARG A 196 -15.25 1.75 -18.14
CA ARG A 196 -13.91 1.95 -18.75
C ARG A 196 -12.87 2.56 -17.81
N LEU A 197 -13.30 3.28 -16.76
CA LEU A 197 -12.40 3.88 -15.78
C LEU A 197 -11.97 2.90 -14.68
N THR A 198 -12.60 1.73 -14.59
CA THR A 198 -12.34 0.76 -13.52
C THR A 198 -10.88 0.32 -13.49
N GLU A 199 -10.30 0.07 -14.66
CA GLU A 199 -8.90 -0.32 -14.83
C GLU A 199 -7.96 0.72 -14.21
N TYR A 200 -8.03 1.98 -14.67
CA TYR A 200 -7.19 3.07 -14.15
C TYR A 200 -7.35 3.29 -12.64
N VAL A 201 -8.58 3.17 -12.13
CA VAL A 201 -8.87 3.28 -10.69
C VAL A 201 -8.22 2.15 -9.90
N CYS A 202 -8.12 0.96 -10.48
CA CYS A 202 -7.47 -0.22 -9.89
C CYS A 202 -5.94 -0.20 -10.02
N GLU A 203 -5.39 0.49 -11.01
CA GLU A 203 -3.94 0.63 -11.21
C GLU A 203 -3.30 1.69 -10.30
N GLU A 204 -4.04 2.75 -9.94
CA GLU A 204 -3.50 3.86 -9.14
C GLU A 204 -2.83 3.42 -7.81
N PRO A 205 -3.38 2.47 -7.03
CA PRO A 205 -2.72 1.95 -5.84
C PRO A 205 -1.46 1.13 -6.14
N VAL A 206 -1.36 0.53 -7.33
CA VAL A 206 -0.18 -0.23 -7.77
C VAL A 206 0.96 0.73 -8.08
N PHE A 207 0.72 1.76 -8.89
CA PHE A 207 1.71 2.78 -9.21
C PHE A 207 2.22 3.51 -7.96
N ASN A 208 1.34 3.81 -7.01
CA ASN A 208 1.75 4.40 -5.74
C ASN A 208 2.71 3.51 -4.93
N THR A 209 2.48 2.19 -4.92
CA THR A 209 3.39 1.24 -4.26
C THR A 209 4.71 1.07 -5.02
N GLN A 210 4.68 1.02 -6.36
CA GLN A 210 5.87 0.95 -7.19
C GLN A 210 6.79 2.17 -6.97
N ARG A 211 6.19 3.37 -6.92
CA ARG A 211 6.88 4.62 -6.58
C ARG A 211 7.60 4.51 -5.24
N LEU A 212 6.89 4.13 -4.18
CA LEU A 212 7.52 3.95 -2.87
C LEU A 212 8.63 2.89 -2.91
N GLY A 213 8.48 1.85 -3.73
CA GLY A 213 9.47 0.80 -3.92
C GLY A 213 10.81 1.31 -4.48
N TYR A 214 10.81 2.12 -5.54
CA TYR A 214 12.06 2.69 -6.05
C TYR A 214 12.65 3.68 -5.05
N GLN A 215 11.81 4.49 -4.40
CA GLN A 215 12.25 5.47 -3.40
C GLN A 215 12.95 4.75 -2.22
N ALA A 216 12.37 3.66 -1.73
CA ALA A 216 12.95 2.82 -0.70
C ALA A 216 14.33 2.28 -1.13
N ARG A 217 14.45 1.70 -2.32
CA ARG A 217 15.73 1.19 -2.85
C ARG A 217 16.78 2.28 -2.95
N LYS A 218 16.40 3.46 -3.48
CA LYS A 218 17.33 4.58 -3.63
C LYS A 218 17.81 5.10 -2.28
N ILE A 219 16.91 5.29 -1.32
CA ILE A 219 17.28 5.69 0.05
C ILE A 219 18.21 4.63 0.67
N MET A 220 17.91 3.35 0.49
CA MET A 220 18.73 2.25 1.02
C MET A 220 20.19 2.29 0.56
N SER A 221 20.43 2.69 -0.70
CA SER A 221 21.79 2.80 -1.25
C SER A 221 22.69 3.80 -0.50
N TYR A 222 22.11 4.70 0.31
CA TYR A 222 22.84 5.64 1.17
C TYR A 222 22.93 5.19 2.63
N LEU A 223 22.22 4.12 3.00
CA LEU A 223 22.21 3.57 4.37
C LEU A 223 23.21 2.43 4.56
N GLN A 224 23.64 1.80 3.47
CA GLN A 224 24.77 0.87 3.44
C GLN A 224 26.04 1.68 3.69
#